data_AF-A0ABD3G570-F1
#
_entry.id   AF-A0ABD3G570-F1
#
_cell.length_a   1.000
_cell.length_b   1.000
_cell.length_c   1.000
_cell.angle_alpha   90.00
_cell.angle_beta   90.00
_cell.angle_gamma   90.00
#
_symmetry.space_group_name_H-M   'P 1'
#
loop_
_entity.id
_entity.type
_entity.pdbx_description
1 polymer ?
#
loop_
_entity_poly.entity_id
_entity_poly.type
_entity_poly.pdbx_seq_one_letter_code
_entity_poly.pdbx_strand_id
1 'polypeptide(L)'
;MNVLTATDLSADGAPLLRTGAGDDEEFLLASFASVEIHASTSDMDEDDDGEAQTLPHSGSNGTLFVTTSRAIWLGAALGARVGYAWEMSSMTLHAISRDPAAFPKPCLYCQISGQDVSEVRFVPADDKTLQEVFDAFSKSAEMNPDDDEEDDDGWICDEEEVADGARAAQLGAHFDSMLQVSPGLENGATEAGQFDDAEEDSLL
;
A
#
# COMPACT_ATOMS: atom_id res chain seq x y z
N MET A 1 6.56 16.76 4.94
CA MET A 1 5.22 17.35 5.18
C MET A 1 5.35 18.86 5.08
N ASN A 2 4.45 19.53 4.39
CA ASN A 2 4.42 20.99 4.30
C ASN A 2 3.36 21.56 5.25
N VAL A 3 3.79 22.41 6.18
CA VAL A 3 2.88 23.11 7.10
C VAL A 3 2.27 24.31 6.37
N LEU A 4 0.95 24.39 6.36
CA LEU A 4 0.24 25.49 5.71
C LEU A 4 -0.11 26.60 6.70
N THR A 5 -0.04 27.83 6.22
CA THR A 5 -0.35 29.07 6.93
C THR A 5 -1.41 29.88 6.18
N ALA A 6 -1.87 30.99 6.76
CA ALA A 6 -2.88 31.83 6.13
C ALA A 6 -2.44 32.43 4.77
N THR A 7 -1.13 32.49 4.49
CA THR A 7 -0.62 32.97 3.19
C THR A 7 -0.74 31.93 2.08
N ASP A 8 -0.95 30.66 2.44
CA ASP A 8 -1.09 29.54 1.51
C ASP A 8 -2.55 29.33 1.08
N LEU A 9 -3.44 30.24 1.48
CA LEU A 9 -4.87 30.20 1.19
C LEU A 9 -5.26 31.30 0.20
N SER A 10 -6.22 30.98 -0.67
CA SER A 10 -6.90 31.95 -1.51
C SER A 10 -7.86 32.81 -0.69
N ALA A 11 -8.39 33.87 -1.31
CA ALA A 11 -9.39 34.74 -0.69
C ALA A 11 -10.66 34.00 -0.25
N ASP A 12 -10.97 32.87 -0.90
CA ASP A 12 -12.14 32.03 -0.62
C ASP A 12 -11.86 30.95 0.45
N GLY A 13 -10.63 30.89 0.97
CA GLY A 13 -10.21 29.90 1.97
C GLY A 13 -9.83 28.54 1.40
N ALA A 14 -9.76 28.40 0.07
CA ALA A 14 -9.22 27.22 -0.60
C ALA A 14 -7.68 27.26 -0.62
N PRO A 15 -6.99 26.11 -0.71
CA PRO A 15 -5.54 26.13 -0.83
C PRO A 15 -5.08 26.76 -2.15
N LEU A 16 -3.98 27.50 -2.12
CA LEU A 16 -3.31 27.99 -3.32
C LEU A 16 -2.66 26.81 -4.05
N LEU A 17 -3.13 26.55 -5.27
CA LEU A 17 -2.56 25.55 -6.16
C LEU A 17 -1.32 26.10 -6.86
N ARG A 18 -0.38 25.21 -7.20
CA ARG A 18 0.80 25.57 -8.01
C ARG A 18 0.35 25.89 -9.44
N THR A 19 0.37 27.16 -9.80
CA THR A 19 0.10 27.62 -11.17
C THR A 19 1.42 27.84 -11.91
N GLY A 20 1.98 26.77 -12.47
CA GLY A 20 3.16 26.79 -13.34
C GLY A 20 2.80 26.79 -14.83
N ALA A 21 3.80 26.81 -15.71
CA ALA A 21 3.61 26.54 -17.13
C ALA A 21 4.27 25.19 -17.46
N GLY A 22 3.49 24.22 -17.97
CA GLY A 22 3.98 22.87 -18.28
C GLY A 22 3.60 21.84 -17.21
N ASP A 23 4.44 20.82 -17.01
CA ASP A 23 4.17 19.67 -16.14
C ASP A 23 4.09 20.01 -14.64
N ASP A 24 4.44 21.23 -14.25
CA ASP A 24 4.34 21.75 -12.86
C ASP A 24 2.95 22.33 -12.52
N GLU A 25 1.98 22.24 -13.43
CA GLU A 25 0.61 22.75 -13.21
C GLU A 25 -0.21 21.78 -12.34
N GLU A 26 -0.69 22.28 -11.21
CA GLU A 26 -1.47 21.50 -10.25
C GLU A 26 -2.97 21.81 -10.35
N PHE A 27 -3.79 20.77 -10.49
CA PHE A 27 -5.25 20.91 -10.58
C PHE A 27 -5.95 20.26 -9.40
N LEU A 28 -7.08 20.85 -8.96
CA LEU A 28 -7.93 20.24 -7.95
C LEU A 28 -8.74 19.07 -8.55
N LEU A 29 -8.63 17.88 -7.97
CA LEU A 29 -9.43 16.72 -8.34
C LEU A 29 -10.74 16.67 -7.56
N ALA A 30 -10.66 16.84 -6.24
CA ALA A 30 -11.81 16.75 -5.35
C ALA A 30 -11.58 17.51 -4.05
N SER A 31 -12.68 17.86 -3.39
CA SER A 31 -12.67 18.48 -2.06
C SER A 31 -13.75 17.88 -1.17
N PHE A 32 -13.42 17.61 0.08
CA PHE A 32 -14.27 16.91 1.03
C PHE A 32 -14.30 17.68 2.34
N ALA A 33 -15.49 18.12 2.76
CA ALA A 33 -15.68 18.81 4.04
C ALA A 33 -15.89 17.81 5.18
N SER A 34 -15.65 18.26 6.42
CA SER A 34 -15.85 17.46 7.64
C SER A 34 -15.02 16.17 7.66
N VAL A 35 -13.75 16.28 7.25
CA VAL A 35 -12.77 15.21 7.33
C VAL A 35 -11.90 15.45 8.55
N GLU A 36 -11.92 14.52 9.49
CA GLU A 36 -11.07 14.53 10.68
C GLU A 36 -9.70 13.94 10.34
N ILE A 37 -8.62 14.54 10.85
CA ILE A 37 -7.26 14.10 10.59
C ILE A 37 -6.61 13.53 11.84
N HIS A 38 -5.89 12.43 11.71
CA HIS A 38 -4.98 11.91 12.74
C HIS A 38 -3.62 11.70 12.10
N ALA A 39 -2.59 12.35 12.60
CA ALA A 39 -1.24 12.23 12.05
C ALA A 39 -0.24 12.04 13.20
N SER A 40 0.66 11.08 13.01
CA SER A 40 1.64 10.65 14.01
C SER A 40 3.05 10.75 13.45
N THR A 41 3.99 11.21 14.28
CA THR A 41 5.42 11.20 13.94
C THR A 41 6.03 9.86 14.31
N SER A 42 7.01 9.41 13.54
CA SER A 42 7.85 8.28 13.93
C SER A 42 8.98 8.80 14.80
N ASP A 43 8.74 8.91 16.10
CA ASP A 43 9.82 9.19 17.05
C ASP A 43 10.66 7.90 17.16
N MET A 44 11.74 7.84 16.38
CA MET A 44 12.75 6.77 16.40
C MET A 44 13.83 7.04 17.46
N ASP A 45 13.47 7.73 18.55
CA ASP A 45 14.37 7.85 19.68
C ASP A 45 14.25 6.56 20.51
N GLU A 46 15.29 5.72 20.45
CA GLU A 46 15.39 4.43 21.15
C GLU A 46 15.29 4.55 22.69
N ASP A 47 15.23 5.77 23.22
CA ASP A 47 15.17 6.13 24.64
C ASP A 47 13.83 6.77 25.09
N ASP A 48 12.87 7.00 24.19
CA ASP A 48 11.56 7.60 24.50
C ASP A 48 10.52 6.52 24.76
N ASP A 49 9.65 6.73 25.75
CA ASP A 49 8.67 5.79 26.28
C ASP A 49 7.48 5.52 25.33
N GLY A 50 7.74 5.20 24.06
CA GLY A 50 6.85 4.50 23.14
C GLY A 50 5.53 5.19 22.80
N GLU A 51 5.31 6.44 23.20
CA GLU A 51 4.11 7.21 22.86
C GLU A 51 4.37 8.07 21.63
N ALA A 52 3.93 7.61 20.45
CA ALA A 52 4.00 8.38 19.21
C ALA A 52 3.40 9.78 19.39
N GLN A 53 4.19 10.83 19.17
CA GLN A 53 3.67 12.20 19.29
C GLN A 53 2.70 12.51 18.15
N THR A 54 1.46 12.82 18.53
CA THR A 54 0.45 13.28 17.58
C THR A 54 0.70 14.73 17.19
N LEU A 55 0.55 15.05 15.91
CA LEU A 55 0.72 16.41 15.42
C LEU A 55 -0.35 17.39 15.96
N PRO A 56 -0.07 18.71 15.96
CA PRO A 56 -1.10 19.72 16.13
C PRO A 56 -2.25 19.49 15.15
N HIS A 57 -3.49 19.73 15.55
CA HIS A 57 -4.71 19.42 14.80
C HIS A 57 -5.08 17.93 14.68
N SER A 58 -4.32 16.99 15.26
CA SER A 58 -4.77 15.59 15.34
C SER A 58 -6.11 15.50 16.09
N GLY A 59 -7.06 14.75 15.54
CA GLY A 59 -8.46 14.67 15.99
C GLY A 59 -9.33 15.88 15.64
N SER A 60 -8.83 16.86 14.88
CA SER A 60 -9.61 18.02 14.45
C SER A 60 -10.31 17.77 13.13
N ASN A 61 -11.48 18.38 12.93
CA ASN A 61 -12.23 18.35 11.68
C ASN A 61 -11.84 19.51 10.76
N GLY A 62 -11.79 19.23 9.46
CA GLY A 62 -11.39 20.18 8.44
C GLY A 62 -11.91 19.83 7.06
N THR A 63 -11.32 20.45 6.04
CA THR A 63 -11.59 20.20 4.63
C THR A 63 -10.35 19.59 3.99
N LEU A 64 -10.52 18.42 3.38
CA LEU A 64 -9.49 17.74 2.61
C LEU A 64 -9.64 18.11 1.14
N PHE A 65 -8.55 18.52 0.51
CA PHE A 65 -8.44 18.80 -0.91
C PHE A 65 -7.44 17.82 -1.50
N VAL A 66 -7.84 17.17 -2.59
CA VAL A 66 -6.99 16.26 -3.34
C VAL A 66 -6.73 16.92 -4.68
N THR A 67 -5.46 17.16 -4.98
CA THR A 67 -5.02 17.74 -6.24
C THR A 67 -4.41 16.67 -7.12
N THR A 68 -3.86 17.04 -8.28
CA THR A 68 -3.11 16.14 -9.15
C THR A 68 -1.78 15.72 -8.57
N SER A 69 -1.22 16.45 -7.59
CA SER A 69 0.15 16.24 -7.08
C SER A 69 0.23 16.17 -5.56
N ARG A 70 -0.80 16.64 -4.84
CA ARG A 70 -0.78 16.79 -3.38
C ARG A 70 -2.11 16.43 -2.74
N ALA A 71 -2.03 15.92 -1.50
CA ALA A 71 -3.15 15.92 -0.57
C ALA A 71 -2.99 17.08 0.41
N ILE A 72 -4.02 17.91 0.56
CA ILE A 72 -4.00 19.12 1.38
C ILE A 72 -5.15 19.08 2.37
N TRP A 73 -4.85 19.09 3.66
CA TRP A 73 -5.87 19.17 4.71
C TRP A 73 -5.82 20.52 5.40
N LEU A 74 -6.98 21.18 5.50
CA LEU A 74 -7.15 22.48 6.14
C LEU A 74 -8.13 22.39 7.31
N GLY A 75 -7.69 22.83 8.48
CA GLY A 75 -8.50 22.88 9.70
C GLY A 75 -8.71 24.31 10.20
N ALA A 76 -9.29 24.43 11.39
CA ALA A 76 -9.34 25.72 12.08
C ALA A 76 -7.92 26.23 12.36
N ALA A 77 -7.70 27.54 12.20
CA ALA A 77 -6.40 28.15 12.46
C ALA A 77 -5.98 27.96 13.92
N LEU A 78 -4.82 27.35 14.14
CA LEU A 78 -4.23 27.14 15.46
C LEU A 78 -2.89 27.89 15.49
N GLY A 79 -2.95 29.13 15.99
CA GLY A 79 -1.84 30.08 15.87
C GLY A 79 -1.63 30.50 14.41
N ALA A 80 -0.43 30.32 13.88
CA ALA A 80 -0.09 30.64 12.49
C ALA A 80 -0.40 29.49 11.50
N ARG A 81 -0.71 28.29 12.01
CA ARG A 81 -0.92 27.08 11.21
C ARG A 81 -2.40 26.89 10.89
N VAL A 82 -2.71 26.65 9.62
CA VAL A 82 -4.08 26.39 9.14
C VAL A 82 -4.26 24.96 8.63
N GLY A 83 -3.17 24.21 8.41
CA GLY A 83 -3.28 22.83 7.92
C GLY A 83 -1.93 22.24 7.50
N TYR A 84 -2.03 21.19 6.69
CA TYR A 84 -0.90 20.38 6.23
C TYR A 84 -1.08 19.97 4.76
N ALA A 85 0.03 19.79 4.05
CA ALA A 85 0.06 19.25 2.71
C ALA A 85 1.15 18.18 2.57
N TRP A 86 0.84 17.14 1.80
CA TRP A 86 1.73 16.04 1.46
C TRP A 86 1.79 15.91 -0.07
N GLU A 87 2.99 15.74 -0.62
CA GLU A 87 3.14 15.34 -2.02
C GLU A 87 2.65 13.89 -2.16
N MET A 88 1.98 13.60 -3.27
CA MET A 88 1.49 12.26 -3.55
C MET A 88 2.64 11.27 -3.74
N SER A 89 3.75 11.68 -4.36
CA SER A 89 4.97 10.86 -4.47
C SER A 89 5.62 10.51 -3.13
N SER A 90 5.27 11.19 -2.03
CA SER A 90 5.73 10.80 -0.68
C SER A 90 4.80 9.80 0.00
N MET A 91 3.59 9.57 -0.54
CA MET A 91 2.66 8.57 -0.02
C MET A 91 2.98 7.22 -0.61
N THR A 92 3.54 6.32 0.19
CA THR A 92 3.89 4.98 -0.29
C THR A 92 2.68 4.10 -0.51
N LEU A 93 1.63 4.32 0.30
CA LEU A 93 0.38 3.57 0.19
C LEU A 93 -0.77 4.32 0.85
N HIS A 94 -1.95 4.24 0.23
CA HIS A 94 -3.25 4.58 0.82
C HIS A 94 -4.19 3.38 0.80
N ALA A 95 -4.93 3.16 1.88
CA ALA A 95 -5.90 2.08 1.97
C ALA A 95 -7.09 2.46 2.85
N ILE A 96 -8.25 1.88 2.55
CA ILE A 96 -9.42 1.99 3.42
C ILE A 96 -9.24 1.03 4.60
N SER A 97 -9.25 1.57 5.82
CA SER A 97 -9.25 0.80 7.06
C SER A 97 -10.62 0.90 7.74
N ARG A 98 -11.23 -0.25 8.01
CA ARG A 98 -12.52 -0.39 8.72
C ARG A 98 -12.41 -1.23 9.98
N ASP A 99 -11.20 -1.63 10.35
CA ASP A 99 -10.97 -2.51 11.49
C ASP A 99 -10.99 -1.69 12.80
N PRO A 100 -12.00 -1.87 13.68
CA PRO A 100 -12.09 -1.16 14.94
C PRO A 100 -10.97 -1.52 15.92
N ALA A 101 -10.29 -2.66 15.74
CA ALA A 101 -9.13 -3.02 16.53
C ALA A 101 -7.90 -2.18 16.16
N ALA A 102 -7.78 -1.77 14.89
CA ALA A 102 -6.72 -0.91 14.40
C ALA A 102 -7.02 0.57 14.66
N PHE A 103 -8.25 1.02 14.38
CA PHE A 103 -8.68 2.40 14.65
C PHE A 103 -10.21 2.46 14.77
N PRO A 104 -10.77 3.17 15.77
CA PRO A 104 -12.19 3.05 16.13
C PRO A 104 -13.19 3.57 15.08
N LYS A 105 -12.75 4.34 14.08
CA LYS A 105 -13.60 4.90 13.02
C LYS A 105 -13.13 4.43 11.64
N PRO A 106 -14.01 4.18 10.66
CA PRO A 106 -13.59 3.94 9.28
C PRO A 106 -12.78 5.12 8.74
N CYS A 107 -11.60 4.86 8.17
CA CYS A 107 -10.68 5.90 7.73
C CYS A 107 -9.89 5.50 6.49
N LEU A 108 -9.41 6.49 5.75
CA LEU A 108 -8.32 6.30 4.80
C LEU A 108 -7.01 6.36 5.57
N TYR A 109 -6.29 5.25 5.63
CA TYR A 109 -4.94 5.16 6.16
C TYR A 109 -3.93 5.46 5.05
N CYS A 110 -2.95 6.31 5.34
CA CYS A 110 -1.87 6.68 4.45
C CYS A 110 -0.53 6.48 5.18
N GLN A 111 0.39 5.78 4.52
CA GLN A 111 1.77 5.70 4.96
C GLN A 111 2.60 6.71 4.16
N ILE A 112 3.44 7.46 4.86
CA ILE A 112 4.27 8.52 4.28
C ILE A 112 5.74 8.12 4.46
N SER A 113 6.53 8.22 3.39
CA SER A 113 7.97 7.95 3.42
C SER A 113 8.79 9.24 3.37
N GLY A 114 9.95 9.23 4.04
CA GLY A 114 10.94 10.30 3.96
C GLY A 114 10.50 11.64 4.60
N GLN A 115 9.53 11.62 5.51
CA GLN A 115 9.01 12.81 6.18
C GLN A 115 8.96 12.62 7.70
N ASP A 116 8.88 13.73 8.45
CA ASP A 116 8.76 13.70 9.93
C ASP A 116 7.49 12.97 10.42
N VAL A 117 6.48 12.89 9.55
CA VAL A 117 5.23 12.17 9.77
C VAL A 117 5.30 10.86 9.00
N SER A 118 5.14 9.75 9.69
CA SER A 118 5.16 8.41 9.09
C SER A 118 3.77 7.93 8.69
N GLU A 119 2.74 8.35 9.41
CA GLU A 119 1.36 7.86 9.23
C GLU A 119 0.33 8.98 9.33
N VAL A 120 -0.64 8.95 8.42
CA VAL A 120 -1.78 9.87 8.41
C VAL A 120 -3.07 9.09 8.19
N ARG A 121 -4.11 9.43 8.94
CA ARG A 121 -5.46 8.88 8.77
C ARG A 121 -6.43 10.03 8.51
N PHE A 122 -7.21 9.90 7.45
CA PHE A 122 -8.33 10.78 7.14
C PHE A 122 -9.63 10.06 7.48
N VAL A 123 -10.46 10.67 8.30
CA VAL A 123 -11.72 10.10 8.79
C VAL A 123 -12.88 10.96 8.28
N PRO A 124 -13.52 10.57 7.17
CA PRO A 124 -14.71 11.25 6.65
C PRO A 124 -15.93 11.00 7.53
N ALA A 125 -16.98 11.81 7.34
CA ALA A 125 -18.23 11.66 8.08
C ALA A 125 -19.02 10.38 7.71
N ASP A 126 -18.93 9.94 6.45
CA ASP A 126 -19.74 8.84 5.90
C ASP A 126 -18.89 7.87 5.04
N ASP A 127 -19.30 6.59 4.99
CA ASP A 127 -18.60 5.55 4.20
C ASP A 127 -18.62 5.84 2.68
N LYS A 128 -19.66 6.51 2.20
CA LYS A 128 -19.72 6.98 0.80
C LYS A 128 -18.59 7.98 0.52
N THR A 129 -18.42 8.97 1.38
CA THR A 129 -17.34 9.96 1.25
C THR A 129 -15.98 9.32 1.41
N LEU A 130 -15.86 8.29 2.25
CA LEU A 130 -14.62 7.50 2.36
C LEU A 130 -14.24 6.81 1.05
N GLN A 131 -15.21 6.23 0.34
CA GLN A 131 -14.96 5.67 -0.98
C GLN A 131 -14.56 6.77 -1.99
N GLU A 132 -15.27 7.90 -2.02
CA GLU A 132 -14.94 9.01 -2.92
C GLU A 132 -13.55 9.60 -2.65
N VAL A 133 -13.15 9.69 -1.37
CA VAL A 133 -11.81 10.10 -0.95
C VAL A 133 -10.76 9.11 -1.45
N PHE A 134 -11.00 7.80 -1.29
CA PHE A 134 -10.11 6.76 -1.80
C PHE A 134 -9.97 6.81 -3.32
N ASP A 135 -11.07 7.01 -4.05
CA ASP A 135 -11.07 7.10 -5.51
C ASP A 135 -10.29 8.35 -5.97
N ALA A 136 -10.43 9.47 -5.26
CA ALA A 136 -9.68 10.69 -5.55
C ALA A 136 -8.16 10.51 -5.30
N PHE A 137 -7.77 9.85 -4.21
CA PHE A 137 -6.36 9.54 -3.92
C PHE A 137 -5.77 8.59 -4.96
N SER A 138 -6.51 7.54 -5.33
CA SER A 138 -6.09 6.58 -6.35
C SER A 138 -5.88 7.26 -7.70
N LYS A 139 -6.84 8.10 -8.13
CA LYS A 139 -6.70 8.89 -9.35
C LYS A 139 -5.50 9.84 -9.30
N SER A 140 -5.23 10.43 -8.14
CA SER A 140 -4.05 11.27 -7.98
C SER A 140 -2.76 10.45 -8.08
N ALA A 141 -2.68 9.29 -7.43
CA ALA A 141 -1.52 8.42 -7.49
C ALA A 141 -1.22 7.95 -8.92
N GLU A 142 -2.25 7.65 -9.73
CA GLU A 142 -2.11 7.32 -11.16
C GLU A 142 -1.39 8.40 -11.99
N MET A 143 -1.43 9.67 -11.55
CA MET A 143 -0.76 10.79 -12.22
C MET A 143 0.63 11.09 -11.66
N ASN A 144 1.06 10.39 -10.62
CA ASN A 144 2.39 10.52 -10.02
C ASN A 144 3.06 9.14 -9.97
N PRO A 145 3.33 8.51 -11.13
CA PRO A 145 4.13 7.28 -11.15
C PRO A 145 5.52 7.58 -10.55
N ASP A 146 6.08 6.61 -9.85
CA ASP A 146 7.45 6.71 -9.38
C ASP A 146 8.39 6.76 -10.61
N ASP A 147 9.40 7.62 -10.56
CA ASP A 147 10.40 7.82 -11.63
C ASP A 147 11.33 6.59 -11.81
N ASP A 148 11.11 5.52 -11.06
CA ASP A 148 11.86 4.27 -11.15
C ASP A 148 11.42 3.49 -12.40
N GLU A 149 11.82 3.99 -13.57
CA GLU A 149 12.13 3.18 -14.75
C GLU A 149 13.34 2.28 -14.44
N GLU A 150 13.22 1.37 -13.47
CA GLU A 150 13.95 0.11 -13.63
C GLU A 150 13.19 -0.65 -14.72
N ASP A 151 13.75 -0.62 -15.92
CA ASP A 151 13.51 -1.59 -16.98
C ASP A 151 13.49 -3.00 -16.36
N ASP A 152 12.36 -3.46 -15.81
CA ASP A 152 12.13 -4.88 -15.54
C ASP A 152 11.78 -5.53 -16.88
N ASP A 153 12.81 -5.61 -17.74
CA ASP A 153 12.88 -6.47 -18.89
C ASP A 153 12.98 -7.96 -18.50
N GLY A 154 12.79 -8.32 -17.22
CA GLY A 154 12.98 -9.64 -16.65
C GLY A 154 11.78 -10.60 -16.72
N TRP A 155 10.59 -10.15 -17.13
CA TRP A 155 9.40 -11.02 -17.28
C TRP A 155 9.07 -11.40 -18.73
N ILE A 156 10.09 -11.55 -19.58
CA ILE A 156 9.92 -12.23 -20.86
C ILE A 156 10.32 -13.68 -20.68
N CYS A 157 9.36 -14.60 -20.81
CA CYS A 157 9.59 -16.04 -20.89
C CYS A 157 10.86 -16.32 -21.71
N ASP A 158 11.89 -16.85 -21.08
CA ASP A 158 13.07 -17.28 -21.79
C ASP A 158 12.68 -18.45 -22.70
N GLU A 159 12.80 -18.23 -24.00
CA GLU A 159 12.47 -19.25 -25.00
C GLU A 159 13.27 -20.55 -24.77
N GLU A 160 14.39 -20.45 -24.04
CA GLU A 160 15.21 -21.56 -23.58
C GLU A 160 14.53 -22.44 -22.52
N GLU A 161 14.01 -21.92 -21.40
CA GLU A 161 13.26 -22.72 -20.41
C GLU A 161 12.01 -23.38 -21.02
N VAL A 162 11.30 -22.67 -21.90
CA VAL A 162 10.14 -23.24 -22.62
C VAL A 162 10.58 -24.39 -23.54
N ALA A 163 11.70 -24.24 -24.25
CA ALA A 163 12.24 -25.29 -25.12
C ALA A 163 12.76 -26.51 -24.33
N ASP A 164 13.40 -26.27 -23.18
CA ASP A 164 13.91 -27.34 -22.32
C ASP A 164 12.77 -28.09 -21.62
N GLY A 165 11.71 -27.40 -21.18
CA GLY A 165 10.48 -28.03 -20.70
C GLY A 165 9.84 -28.95 -21.75
N ALA A 166 9.79 -28.51 -23.01
CA ALA A 166 9.26 -29.32 -24.11
C ALA A 166 10.13 -30.58 -24.40
N ARG A 167 11.46 -30.44 -24.37
CA ARG A 167 12.40 -31.57 -24.53
C ARG A 167 12.28 -32.58 -23.40
N ALA A 168 12.16 -32.11 -22.15
CA ALA A 168 11.98 -32.96 -20.99
C ALA A 168 10.68 -33.78 -21.08
N ALA A 169 9.59 -33.16 -21.52
CA ALA A 169 8.31 -33.85 -21.74
C ALA A 169 8.39 -34.92 -22.85
N GLN A 170 9.09 -34.64 -23.95
CA GLN A 170 9.31 -35.61 -25.03
C GLN A 170 10.15 -36.81 -24.56
N LEU A 171 11.19 -36.55 -23.76
CA LEU A 171 12.03 -37.61 -23.20
C LEU A 171 11.23 -38.48 -22.23
N GLY A 172 10.39 -37.88 -21.37
CA GLY A 172 9.50 -38.60 -20.46
C GLY A 172 8.53 -39.53 -21.18
N ALA A 173 7.85 -39.03 -22.23
CA ALA A 173 6.94 -39.84 -23.04
C ALA A 173 7.65 -41.00 -23.77
N HIS A 174 8.89 -40.77 -24.21
CA HIS A 174 9.70 -41.82 -24.83
C HIS A 174 10.11 -42.91 -23.83
N PHE A 175 10.49 -42.52 -22.61
CA PHE A 175 10.80 -43.48 -21.53
C PHE A 175 9.58 -44.32 -21.13
N ASP A 176 8.39 -43.71 -21.04
CA ASP A 176 7.15 -44.40 -20.70
C ASP A 176 6.77 -45.45 -21.76
N SER A 177 6.97 -45.14 -23.05
CA SER A 177 6.77 -46.07 -24.16
C SER A 177 7.74 -47.27 -24.17
N MET A 178 8.98 -47.09 -23.66
CA MET A 178 9.98 -48.15 -23.59
C MET A 178 9.84 -49.06 -22.37
N LEU A 179 9.11 -48.64 -21.34
CA LEU A 179 8.81 -49.46 -20.15
C LEU A 179 7.76 -50.53 -20.49
N GLN A 180 8.21 -51.66 -21.04
CA GLN A 180 7.38 -52.84 -21.21
C GLN A 180 7.15 -53.51 -19.85
N VAL A 181 5.97 -53.30 -19.27
CA VAL A 181 5.56 -54.01 -18.06
C VAL A 181 5.43 -55.50 -18.41
N SER A 182 6.22 -56.34 -17.74
CA SER A 182 6.12 -57.78 -17.93
C SER A 182 4.78 -58.26 -17.34
N PRO A 183 4.00 -59.12 -18.02
CA PRO A 183 2.67 -59.55 -17.57
C PRO A 183 2.67 -60.38 -16.26
N GLY A 184 3.84 -60.63 -15.68
CA GLY A 184 4.00 -61.21 -14.35
C GLY A 184 3.79 -60.21 -13.19
N LEU A 185 3.70 -58.90 -13.46
CA LEU A 185 3.50 -57.87 -12.42
C LEU A 185 2.04 -57.39 -12.30
N GLU A 186 1.16 -57.72 -13.25
CA GLU A 186 -0.27 -57.35 -13.19
C GLU A 186 -1.11 -58.24 -12.25
N ASN A 187 -0.61 -59.42 -11.85
CA ASN A 187 -1.32 -60.34 -10.96
C ASN A 187 -0.63 -60.57 -9.60
N GLY A 188 0.41 -59.78 -9.28
CA GLY A 188 1.03 -59.77 -7.95
C GLY A 188 0.25 -58.86 -7.04
N ALA A 189 -0.35 -59.43 -5.99
CA ALA A 189 -1.07 -58.67 -4.96
C ALA A 189 -0.30 -57.42 -4.54
N THR A 190 -1.00 -56.30 -4.46
CA THR A 190 -0.55 -55.11 -3.73
C THR A 190 -0.31 -55.53 -2.28
N GLU A 191 0.91 -55.95 -1.92
CA GLU A 191 1.30 -56.09 -0.54
C GLU A 191 1.31 -54.68 0.07
N ALA A 192 0.27 -54.40 0.83
CA ALA A 192 0.11 -53.16 1.57
C ALA A 192 1.24 -53.03 2.59
N GLY A 193 1.93 -51.89 2.56
CA GLY A 193 2.62 -51.29 3.70
C GLY A 193 3.63 -52.17 4.43
N GLN A 194 4.88 -52.10 4.00
CA GLN A 194 6.03 -52.53 4.81
C GLN A 194 6.85 -51.29 5.19
N PHE A 195 6.24 -50.40 5.97
CA PHE A 195 7.01 -49.56 6.90
C PHE A 195 7.21 -50.44 8.14
N ASP A 196 8.45 -50.63 8.53
CA ASP A 196 8.85 -51.38 9.72
C ASP A 196 8.91 -50.38 10.88
N ASP A 197 7.76 -50.02 11.43
CA ASP A 197 7.61 -49.14 12.58
C ASP A 197 7.37 -49.94 13.87
N ALA A 198 8.44 -50.36 14.55
CA ALA A 198 8.54 -50.50 16.02
C ALA A 198 10.01 -50.81 16.42
N GLU A 199 10.60 -50.37 17.54
CA GLU A 199 10.11 -49.89 18.83
C GLU A 199 11.14 -48.89 19.41
N GLU A 200 10.66 -47.82 20.07
CA GLU A 200 11.48 -46.88 20.85
C GLU A 200 11.64 -47.44 22.27
N ASP A 201 12.74 -48.15 22.56
CA ASP A 201 12.97 -48.68 23.91
C ASP A 201 13.63 -47.61 24.81
N SER A 202 12.85 -47.20 25.81
CA SER A 202 13.16 -46.19 26.82
C SER A 202 14.03 -46.73 27.95
N LEU A 203 14.94 -45.88 28.45
CA LEU A 203 15.40 -45.79 29.84
C LEU A 203 16.21 -46.96 30.42
N LEU A 204 17.54 -46.83 30.41
CA LEU A 204 18.36 -46.50 31.60
C LEU A 204 19.86 -46.37 31.27
#